data_AF-A0A6P9AYA6-F1
#
_entry.id   AF-A0A6P9AYA6-F1
#
_cell.length_a   1.000
_cell.length_b   1.000
_cell.length_c   1.000
_cell.angle_alpha   90.00
_cell.angle_beta   90.00
_cell.angle_gamma   90.00
#
_symmetry.space_group_name_H-M   'P 1'
#
loop_
_entity.id
_entity.type
_entity.pdbx_description
1 polymer ?
#
loop_
_entity_poly.entity_id
_entity_poly.type
_entity_poly.pdbx_seq_one_letter_code
_entity_poly.pdbx_strand_id
1 'polypeptide(L)'
;MAQLTQWLWRHEYWLPPGFTWEDMQETEDVHYPQPHHLLFGLPIALLMAALRFFFERKIAIPLSKKLGLQEKVRQKPPPNPILEAFYTKWRKNPQKEEVSGLAKQCDLQPRQVERWFRYRLNQNRPSVTKKFCEAR
;
A
#
# COMPACT_ATOMS: atom_id res chain seq x y z
N MET A 1 30.84 7.32 3.78
CA MET A 1 30.17 8.03 2.66
C MET A 1 31.11 8.22 1.48
N ALA A 2 32.32 8.77 1.65
CA ALA A 2 33.28 9.02 0.55
C ALA A 2 33.66 7.77 -0.29
N GLN A 3 33.79 6.61 0.35
CA GLN A 3 34.18 5.36 -0.31
C GLN A 3 33.05 4.77 -1.19
N LEU A 4 31.80 4.96 -0.77
CA LEU A 4 30.61 4.56 -1.55
C LEU A 4 30.41 5.48 -2.76
N THR A 5 30.61 6.78 -2.58
CA THR A 5 30.55 7.75 -3.68
C THR A 5 31.67 7.53 -4.69
N GLN A 6 32.89 7.23 -4.24
CA GLN A 6 34.01 6.88 -5.15
C GLN A 6 33.75 5.59 -5.93
N TRP A 7 33.13 4.59 -5.29
CA TRP A 7 32.74 3.36 -5.98
C TRP A 7 31.61 3.59 -6.99
N LEU A 8 30.57 4.34 -6.60
CA LEU A 8 29.42 4.66 -7.46
C LEU A 8 29.83 5.50 -8.67
N TRP A 9 30.74 6.45 -8.48
CA TRP A 9 31.24 7.36 -9.52
C TRP A 9 32.45 6.82 -10.28
N ARG A 10 32.65 5.49 -10.34
CA ARG A 10 33.66 4.92 -11.24
C ARG A 10 33.29 5.17 -12.70
N HIS A 11 34.24 5.71 -13.46
CA HIS A 11 34.11 6.04 -14.89
C HIS A 11 33.54 4.90 -15.74
N GLU A 12 33.98 3.67 -15.47
CA GLU A 12 33.60 2.45 -16.21
C GLU A 12 32.09 2.17 -16.22
N TYR A 13 31.34 2.65 -15.22
CA TYR A 13 29.89 2.42 -15.13
C TYR A 13 29.07 3.46 -15.90
N TRP A 14 29.63 4.64 -16.17
CA TRP A 14 28.90 5.80 -16.67
C TRP A 14 29.41 6.30 -18.02
N LEU A 15 30.68 6.08 -18.35
CA LEU A 15 31.34 6.56 -19.57
C LEU A 15 31.76 5.40 -20.48
N PRO A 16 31.82 5.64 -21.80
CA PRO A 16 32.41 4.71 -22.75
C PRO A 16 33.92 4.52 -22.49
N PRO A 17 34.51 3.40 -22.95
CA PRO A 17 35.93 3.10 -22.74
C PRO A 17 36.83 4.18 -23.36
N GLY A 18 37.80 4.67 -22.59
CA GLY A 18 38.77 5.69 -23.03
C GLY A 18 38.45 7.12 -22.58
N PHE A 19 37.37 7.35 -21.84
CA PHE A 19 37.01 8.67 -21.28
C PHE A 19 37.00 8.66 -19.75
N THR A 20 37.44 9.77 -19.16
CA THR A 20 37.45 9.99 -17.71
C THR A 20 36.58 11.20 -17.32
N TRP A 21 36.28 11.36 -16.03
CA TRP A 21 35.53 12.49 -15.48
C TRP A 21 36.41 13.75 -15.48
N GLU A 22 37.73 13.59 -15.57
CA GLU A 22 38.69 14.69 -15.75
C GLU A 22 38.52 15.35 -17.13
N ASP A 23 38.20 14.55 -18.16
CA ASP A 23 37.92 15.05 -19.52
C ASP A 23 36.57 15.80 -19.62
N MET A 24 35.71 15.66 -18.61
CA MET A 24 34.40 16.33 -18.52
C MET A 24 34.41 17.53 -17.55
N GLN A 25 35.59 18.05 -17.16
CA GLN A 25 35.68 19.28 -16.38
C GLN A 25 35.22 20.49 -17.20
N GLU A 26 34.52 21.40 -16.54
CA GLU A 26 34.01 22.62 -17.18
C GLU A 26 35.17 23.45 -17.73
N THR A 27 35.12 23.74 -19.03
CA THR A 27 36.04 24.66 -19.72
C THR A 27 35.29 25.97 -19.98
N GLU A 28 35.99 27.10 -20.11
CA GLU A 28 35.37 28.44 -20.29
C GLU A 28 34.34 28.50 -21.44
N ASP A 29 34.49 27.63 -22.45
CA ASP A 29 33.58 27.55 -23.61
C ASP A 29 32.50 26.46 -23.53
N VAL A 30 32.62 25.48 -22.62
CA VAL A 30 31.72 24.30 -22.59
C VAL A 30 31.39 23.88 -21.15
N HIS A 31 30.10 23.99 -20.80
CA HIS A 31 29.55 23.46 -19.55
C HIS A 31 29.01 22.03 -19.75
N TYR A 32 29.62 21.07 -19.08
CA TYR A 32 29.14 19.68 -19.05
C TYR A 32 28.15 19.45 -17.90
N PRO A 33 27.11 18.62 -18.09
CA PRO A 33 26.16 18.30 -17.03
C PRO A 33 26.86 17.50 -15.92
N GLN A 34 26.99 18.11 -14.75
CA GLN A 34 27.60 17.46 -13.61
C GLN A 34 26.73 16.29 -13.11
N PRO A 35 27.31 15.10 -12.95
CA PRO A 35 26.53 13.90 -12.68
C PRO A 35 25.92 13.88 -11.26
N HIS A 36 26.47 14.70 -10.35
CA HIS A 36 25.89 15.00 -9.04
C HIS A 36 24.45 15.52 -9.11
N HIS A 37 24.06 16.17 -10.22
CA HIS A 37 22.69 16.69 -10.38
C HIS A 37 21.64 15.57 -10.47
N LEU A 38 22.04 14.39 -10.94
CA LEU A 38 21.18 13.21 -10.97
C LEU A 38 20.73 12.79 -9.56
N LEU A 39 21.60 12.97 -8.57
CA LEU A 39 21.29 12.65 -7.17
C LEU A 39 20.25 13.59 -6.58
N PHE A 40 20.06 14.81 -7.09
CA PHE A 40 18.96 15.69 -6.69
C PHE A 40 17.60 15.19 -7.18
N GLY A 41 17.56 14.36 -8.23
CA GLY A 41 16.32 13.73 -8.69
C GLY A 41 15.69 12.82 -7.64
N LEU A 42 16.50 12.11 -6.85
CA LEU A 42 16.04 11.20 -5.79
C LEU A 42 15.28 11.92 -4.65
N PRO A 43 15.83 12.95 -3.98
CA PRO A 43 15.10 13.68 -2.94
C PRO A 43 13.90 14.42 -3.52
N ILE A 44 13.96 14.92 -4.76
CA ILE A 44 12.80 15.54 -5.41
C ILE A 44 11.68 14.52 -5.63
N ALA A 45 12.00 13.31 -6.12
CA ALA A 45 11.02 12.24 -6.29
C ALA A 45 10.39 11.81 -4.95
N LEU A 46 11.22 11.67 -3.90
CA LEU A 46 10.73 11.38 -2.55
C LEU A 46 9.84 12.50 -2.01
N LEU A 47 10.20 13.76 -2.25
CA LEU A 47 9.39 14.93 -1.86
C LEU A 47 8.06 14.95 -2.60
N MET A 48 8.04 14.70 -3.91
CA MET A 48 6.80 14.59 -4.69
C MET A 48 5.93 13.43 -4.21
N ALA A 49 6.52 12.27 -3.90
CA ALA A 49 5.81 11.13 -3.35
C ALA A 49 5.23 11.42 -1.96
N ALA A 50 6.00 12.09 -1.09
CA ALA A 50 5.55 12.51 0.24
C ALA A 50 4.43 13.54 0.16
N LEU A 51 4.56 14.54 -0.73
CA LEU A 51 3.55 15.54 -1.00
C LEU A 51 2.25 14.86 -1.47
N ARG A 52 2.35 13.97 -2.47
CA ARG A 52 1.22 13.18 -2.96
C ARG A 52 0.55 12.40 -1.82
N PHE A 53 1.33 11.69 -1.02
CA PHE A 53 0.83 10.91 0.11
C PHE A 53 0.11 11.81 1.13
N PHE A 54 0.65 12.99 1.41
CA PHE A 54 0.05 13.96 2.31
C PHE A 54 -1.27 14.50 1.77
N PHE A 55 -1.33 14.89 0.49
CA PHE A 55 -2.58 15.33 -0.15
C PHE A 55 -3.67 14.25 -0.09
N GLU A 56 -3.34 13.00 -0.45
CA GLU A 56 -4.30 11.89 -0.40
C GLU A 56 -4.78 11.64 1.04
N ARG A 57 -3.87 11.57 2.02
CA ARG A 57 -4.23 11.25 3.42
C ARG A 57 -4.89 12.39 4.17
N LYS A 58 -4.46 13.64 3.95
CA LYS A 58 -4.87 14.80 4.74
C LYS A 58 -5.94 15.64 4.08
N ILE A 59 -6.10 15.58 2.76
CA ILE A 59 -7.12 16.36 2.04
C ILE A 59 -8.19 15.43 1.47
N ALA A 60 -7.83 14.36 0.76
CA ALA A 60 -8.83 13.49 0.15
C ALA A 60 -9.69 12.74 1.19
N ILE A 61 -9.10 12.28 2.31
CA ILE A 61 -9.85 11.64 3.40
C ILE A 61 -10.89 12.59 4.03
N PRO A 62 -10.54 13.77 4.56
CA PRO A 62 -11.57 14.66 5.13
C PRO A 62 -12.53 15.20 4.08
N LEU A 63 -12.10 15.41 2.83
CA LEU A 63 -13.01 15.79 1.74
C LEU A 63 -14.05 14.69 1.50
N SER A 64 -13.65 13.41 1.48
CA SER A 64 -14.59 12.29 1.34
C SER A 64 -15.61 12.27 2.49
N LYS A 65 -15.18 12.55 3.72
CA LYS A 65 -16.09 12.68 4.87
C LYS A 65 -17.06 13.85 4.72
N LYS A 66 -16.59 15.01 4.25
CA LYS A 66 -17.43 16.20 4.00
C LYS A 66 -18.46 15.96 2.89
N LEU A 67 -18.10 15.18 1.87
CA LEU A 67 -18.99 14.74 0.78
C LEU A 67 -19.99 13.65 1.21
N GLY A 68 -20.06 13.32 2.50
CA GLY A 68 -21.02 12.34 3.02
C GLY A 68 -20.66 10.88 2.77
N LEU A 69 -19.43 10.58 2.31
CA LEU A 69 -18.91 9.22 2.22
C LEU A 69 -18.58 8.72 3.63
N GLN A 70 -19.63 8.42 4.41
CA GLN A 70 -19.50 7.83 5.73
C GLN A 70 -19.10 6.37 5.60
N GLU A 71 -17.86 6.08 5.93
CA GLU A 71 -17.41 4.70 6.10
C GLU A 71 -18.13 4.11 7.32
N LYS A 72 -19.12 3.23 7.07
CA LYS A 72 -19.75 2.47 8.16
C LYS A 72 -18.67 1.68 8.88
N VAL A 73 -18.44 2.00 10.16
CA VAL A 73 -17.50 1.29 11.02
C VAL A 73 -17.82 -0.20 10.96
N ARG A 74 -16.87 -0.99 10.46
CA ARG A 74 -17.07 -2.43 10.28
C ARG A 74 -16.83 -3.12 11.60
N GLN A 75 -17.90 -3.67 12.16
CA GLN A 75 -17.82 -4.47 13.37
C GLN A 75 -16.95 -5.70 13.09
N LYS A 76 -15.99 -5.94 13.99
CA LYS A 76 -15.23 -7.19 13.97
C LYS A 76 -16.14 -8.30 14.48
N PRO A 77 -16.21 -9.46 13.80
CA PRO A 77 -16.96 -10.58 14.33
C PRO A 77 -16.31 -11.05 15.65
N PRO A 78 -17.09 -11.60 16.58
CA PRO A 78 -16.55 -12.20 17.80
C PRO A 78 -15.46 -13.24 17.47
N PRO A 79 -14.35 -13.31 18.21
CA PRO A 79 -13.31 -14.31 17.93
C PRO A 79 -13.88 -15.71 18.15
N ASN A 80 -13.96 -16.52 17.10
CA ASN A 80 -14.35 -17.92 17.18
C ASN A 80 -13.44 -18.76 16.27
N PRO A 81 -12.51 -19.55 16.83
CA PRO A 81 -11.52 -20.30 16.06
C PRO A 81 -12.14 -21.39 15.19
N ILE A 82 -13.28 -21.96 15.59
CA ILE A 82 -13.98 -23.01 14.82
C ILE A 82 -14.56 -22.40 13.54
N LEU A 83 -15.23 -21.25 13.65
CA LEU A 83 -15.78 -20.54 12.49
C LEU A 83 -14.68 -20.00 11.57
N GLU A 84 -13.55 -19.54 12.12
CA GLU A 84 -12.39 -19.12 11.32
C GLU A 84 -11.71 -20.27 10.59
N ALA A 85 -11.55 -21.43 11.25
CA ALA A 85 -11.01 -22.63 10.63
C ALA A 85 -11.90 -23.11 9.48
N PHE A 86 -13.23 -23.10 9.67
CA PHE A 86 -14.18 -23.41 8.61
C PHE A 86 -14.09 -22.40 7.45
N TYR A 87 -14.07 -21.10 7.75
CA TYR A 87 -13.99 -20.03 6.74
C TYR A 87 -12.75 -20.13 5.86
N THR A 88 -11.61 -20.49 6.47
CA THR A 88 -10.31 -20.58 5.79
C THR A 88 -10.18 -21.86 4.97
N LYS A 89 -10.64 -22.99 5.52
CA LYS A 89 -10.44 -24.32 4.93
C LYS A 89 -11.49 -24.70 3.88
N TRP A 90 -12.73 -24.26 4.07
CA TRP A 90 -13.87 -24.75 3.28
C TRP A 90 -14.46 -23.66 2.39
N ARG A 91 -15.45 -22.92 2.90
CA ARG A 91 -16.22 -21.97 2.11
C ARG A 91 -16.53 -20.70 2.89
N LYS A 92 -16.60 -19.60 2.14
CA LYS A 92 -16.88 -18.25 2.64
C LYS A 92 -18.36 -18.01 2.98
N ASN A 93 -19.25 -18.78 2.36
CA ASN A 93 -20.71 -18.66 2.53
C ASN A 93 -21.30 -20.06 2.81
N PRO A 94 -21.61 -20.39 4.08
CA PRO A 94 -22.09 -21.73 4.45
C PRO A 94 -23.55 -21.96 4.01
N GLN A 95 -23.88 -23.21 3.71
CA GLN A 95 -25.26 -23.65 3.48
C GLN A 95 -26.02 -23.84 4.80
N LYS A 96 -27.36 -23.89 4.76
CA LYS A 96 -28.21 -24.00 5.96
C LYS A 96 -27.84 -25.21 6.85
N GLU A 97 -27.50 -26.33 6.22
CA GLU A 97 -27.08 -27.55 6.91
C GLU A 97 -25.75 -27.33 7.66
N GLU A 98 -24.76 -26.74 6.98
CA GLU A 98 -23.45 -26.40 7.54
C GLU A 98 -23.57 -25.40 8.71
N VAL A 99 -24.46 -24.39 8.58
CA VAL A 99 -24.74 -23.43 9.65
C VAL A 99 -25.28 -24.14 10.89
N SER A 100 -26.20 -25.10 10.72
CA SER A 100 -26.76 -25.85 11.85
C SER A 100 -25.72 -26.75 12.54
N GLY A 101 -24.78 -27.32 11.77
CA GLY A 101 -23.66 -28.10 12.30
C GLY A 101 -22.68 -27.24 13.09
N LEU A 102 -22.29 -26.08 12.53
CA LEU A 102 -21.40 -25.13 13.18
C LEU A 102 -22.02 -24.50 14.43
N ALA A 103 -23.34 -24.25 14.41
CA ALA A 103 -24.11 -23.79 15.57
C ALA A 103 -23.99 -24.77 16.74
N LYS A 104 -24.15 -26.08 16.48
CA LYS A 104 -23.98 -27.13 17.49
C LYS A 104 -22.53 -27.23 18.00
N GLN A 105 -21.54 -27.10 17.12
CA GLN A 105 -20.12 -27.19 17.50
C GLN A 105 -19.64 -26.00 18.34
N CYS A 106 -20.20 -24.81 18.11
CA CYS A 106 -19.80 -23.58 18.78
C CYS A 106 -20.70 -23.21 19.97
N ASP A 107 -21.73 -24.00 20.25
CA ASP A 107 -22.81 -23.69 21.18
C ASP A 107 -23.43 -22.28 20.94
N LEU A 108 -23.69 -21.99 19.65
CA LEU A 108 -24.24 -20.72 19.18
C LEU A 108 -25.57 -20.92 18.48
N GLN A 109 -26.42 -19.90 18.45
CA GLN A 109 -27.61 -19.96 17.61
C GLN A 109 -27.23 -19.89 16.12
N PRO A 110 -27.98 -20.58 15.23
CA PRO A 110 -27.77 -20.50 13.79
C PRO A 110 -27.70 -19.06 13.25
N ARG A 111 -28.56 -18.16 13.78
CA ARG A 111 -28.55 -16.73 13.44
C ARG A 111 -27.26 -16.01 13.82
N GLN A 112 -26.62 -16.40 14.93
CA GLN A 112 -25.34 -15.81 15.34
C GLN A 112 -24.21 -16.25 14.42
N VAL A 113 -24.22 -17.51 13.99
CA VAL A 113 -23.27 -18.04 13.00
C VAL A 113 -23.43 -17.33 11.66
N GLU A 114 -24.65 -17.20 11.13
CA GLU A 114 -24.92 -16.43 9.89
C GLU A 114 -24.44 -14.97 10.00
N ARG A 115 -24.75 -14.31 11.13
CA ARG A 115 -24.32 -12.94 11.40
C ARG A 115 -22.80 -12.83 11.45
N TRP A 116 -22.12 -13.80 12.06
CA TRP A 116 -20.66 -13.87 12.11
C TRP A 116 -20.06 -13.94 10.71
N PHE A 117 -20.55 -14.85 9.85
CA PHE A 117 -20.08 -14.95 8.47
C PHE A 117 -20.32 -13.67 7.67
N ARG A 118 -21.49 -13.03 7.86
CA ARG A 118 -21.78 -11.72 7.23
C ARG A 118 -20.80 -10.64 7.67
N TYR A 119 -20.48 -10.54 8.96
CA TYR A 119 -19.49 -9.57 9.45
C TYR A 119 -18.09 -9.88 8.91
N ARG A 120 -17.68 -11.15 8.93
CA ARG A 120 -16.37 -11.58 8.42
C ARG A 120 -16.21 -11.28 6.92
N LEU A 121 -17.25 -11.53 6.12
CA LEU A 121 -17.26 -11.16 4.70
C LEU A 121 -17.18 -9.66 4.48
N ASN A 122 -17.87 -8.88 5.31
CA ASN A 122 -17.89 -7.42 5.18
C ASN A 122 -16.55 -6.79 5.59
N GLN A 123 -15.76 -7.43 6.46
CA GLN A 123 -14.40 -6.99 6.76
C GLN A 123 -13.49 -6.98 5.53
N ASN A 124 -13.63 -7.96 4.63
CA ASN A 124 -12.76 -8.13 3.48
C ASN A 124 -13.08 -7.18 2.31
N ARG A 125 -14.18 -6.42 2.35
CA ARG A 125 -14.51 -5.48 1.27
C ARG A 125 -13.53 -4.30 1.28
N PRO A 126 -13.05 -3.74 0.17
CA PRO A 126 -12.29 -2.49 0.23
C PRO A 126 -13.17 -1.34 0.77
N SER A 127 -12.62 -0.42 1.58
CA SER A 127 -13.39 0.70 2.10
C SER A 127 -13.75 1.70 1.02
N VAL A 128 -14.85 2.44 1.22
CA VAL A 128 -15.31 3.43 0.23
C VAL A 128 -14.28 4.54 0.07
N THR A 129 -13.67 5.00 1.18
CA THR A 129 -12.58 5.98 1.15
C THR A 129 -11.34 5.43 0.44
N LYS A 130 -11.01 4.14 0.62
CA LYS A 130 -9.93 3.49 -0.12
C LYS A 130 -10.22 3.47 -1.62
N LYS A 131 -11.44 3.07 -2.02
CA LYS A 131 -11.87 3.12 -3.43
C LYS A 131 -11.85 4.53 -4.01
N PHE A 132 -12.27 5.54 -3.25
CA PHE A 132 -12.28 6.95 -3.67
C PHE A 132 -10.85 7.46 -3.93
N CYS A 133 -9.87 7.04 -3.12
CA CYS A 133 -8.48 7.41 -3.34
C CYS A 133 -7.81 6.60 -4.46
N GLU A 134 -8.29 5.38 -4.73
CA GLU A 134 -7.80 4.50 -5.81
C GLU A 134 -8.37 4.86 -7.19
N ALA A 135 -9.55 5.47 -7.25
CA ALA A 135 -10.13 6.02 -8.47
C ALA A 135 -9.46 7.37 -8.79
N ARG A 136 -8.23 7.33 -9.30
CA ARG A 136 -7.52 8.48 -9.85
C ARG A 136 -7.33 8.32 -11.35
#